data_AF-A0A6P0RQ11-F1
#
_entry.id   AF-A0A6P0RQ11-F1
#
_cell.length_a   1.000
_cell.length_b   1.000
_cell.length_c   1.000
_cell.angle_alpha   90.00
_cell.angle_beta   90.00
_cell.angle_gamma   90.00
#
_symmetry.space_group_name_H-M   'P 1'
#
loop_
_entity.id
_entity.type
_entity.pdbx_description
1 polymer ?
#
loop_
_entity_poly.entity_id
_entity_poly.type
_entity_poly.pdbx_seq_one_letter_code
_entity_poly.pdbx_strand_id
1 'polypeptide(L)'
;MTTQLSEHVLELIAKARIISFTSWQNSYPSGVIQLFQKADEERRYLSDGDLEQIRAASSQAEGLINTARLLRDCAPEIIDEARQQVLAQFPQITQPGGELYPPKRAENCWRDFWHFLRCITYGIAGGSSQFTCSEGLHYMNLLYQELQVPLEAMVVGLEGIKAASCKRVPDVEPETLAPYFDHLITQLRGFSYR
;
A
#
# COMPACT_ATOMS: atom_id res chain seq x y z
N MET A 1 15.75 -15.18 21.97
CA MET A 1 15.86 -13.76 22.33
C MET A 1 14.89 -12.99 21.45
N THR A 2 13.83 -12.44 22.02
CA THR A 2 12.97 -11.48 21.33
C THR A 2 13.77 -10.20 21.16
N THR A 3 14.34 -9.99 19.97
CA THR A 3 15.08 -8.77 19.65
C THR A 3 14.06 -7.63 19.58
N GLN A 4 14.01 -6.83 20.65
CA GLN A 4 13.18 -5.63 20.70
C GLN A 4 13.73 -4.62 19.69
N LEU A 5 12.85 -3.98 18.90
CA LEU A 5 13.25 -2.94 17.95
C LEU A 5 13.91 -1.77 18.72
N SER A 6 14.89 -1.12 18.10
CA SER A 6 15.52 0.07 18.68
C SER A 6 14.52 1.22 18.78
N GLU A 7 14.75 2.16 19.71
CA GLU A 7 13.94 3.38 19.83
C GLU A 7 13.90 4.16 18.51
N HIS A 8 15.04 4.24 17.82
CA HIS A 8 15.14 4.88 16.51
C HIS A 8 14.21 4.24 15.46
N VAL A 9 14.18 2.90 15.38
CA VAL A 9 13.28 2.19 14.46
C VAL A 9 11.81 2.46 14.83
N LEU A 10 11.47 2.49 16.11
CA LEU A 10 10.11 2.79 16.55
C LEU A 10 9.67 4.21 16.17
N GLU A 11 10.56 5.20 16.29
CA GLU A 11 10.31 6.56 15.82
C GLU A 11 10.08 6.62 14.31
N LEU A 12 10.91 5.92 13.53
CA LEU A 12 10.75 5.85 12.07
C LEU A 12 9.43 5.20 11.69
N ILE A 13 9.03 4.10 12.35
CA ILE A 13 7.72 3.46 12.15
C ILE A 13 6.56 4.43 12.41
N ALA A 14 6.65 5.25 13.45
CA ALA A 14 5.59 6.21 13.77
C ALA A 14 5.45 7.31 12.70
N LYS A 15 6.56 7.70 12.06
CA LYS A 15 6.61 8.77 11.05
C LYS A 15 6.40 8.28 9.62
N ALA A 16 6.63 7.01 9.33
CA ALA A 16 6.51 6.39 8.00
C ALA A 16 5.04 6.22 7.56
N ARG A 17 4.32 7.33 7.38
CA ARG A 17 2.93 7.36 6.90
C ARG A 17 2.87 7.52 5.39
N ILE A 18 2.44 6.48 4.69
CA ILE A 18 2.41 6.48 3.22
C ILE A 18 1.44 7.50 2.67
N ILE A 19 0.26 7.68 3.27
CA ILE A 19 -0.83 8.49 2.69
C ILE A 19 -0.88 9.91 3.26
N SER A 20 -1.34 10.85 2.44
CA SER A 20 -1.71 12.20 2.82
C SER A 20 -3.02 12.59 2.13
N PHE A 21 -3.94 13.18 2.88
CA PHE A 21 -5.20 13.71 2.38
C PHE A 21 -5.19 15.24 2.28
N THR A 22 -4.04 15.89 2.50
CA THR A 22 -3.94 17.36 2.52
C THR A 22 -4.36 17.98 1.20
N SER A 23 -3.93 17.41 0.07
CA SER A 23 -4.31 17.89 -1.27
C SER A 23 -5.79 17.67 -1.60
N TRP A 24 -6.47 16.79 -0.86
CA TRP A 24 -7.87 16.42 -1.10
C TRP A 24 -8.85 17.39 -0.44
N GLN A 25 -8.39 18.23 0.49
CA GLN A 25 -9.19 19.24 1.20
C GLN A 25 -9.86 20.25 0.27
N ASN A 26 -9.30 20.45 -0.93
CA ASN A 26 -9.88 21.35 -1.93
C ASN A 26 -10.94 20.67 -2.81
N SER A 27 -10.98 19.34 -2.83
CA SER A 27 -11.82 18.55 -3.73
C SER A 27 -12.93 17.77 -3.02
N TYR A 28 -12.86 17.66 -1.69
CA TYR A 28 -13.78 16.85 -0.89
C TYR A 28 -14.29 17.57 0.35
N PRO A 29 -15.55 17.31 0.76
CA PRO A 29 -16.04 17.73 2.06
C PRO A 29 -15.18 17.17 3.20
N SER A 30 -15.03 17.94 4.28
CA SER A 30 -14.24 17.53 5.45
C SER A 30 -14.69 16.19 6.04
N GLY A 31 -16.01 15.91 6.04
CA GLY A 31 -16.56 14.63 6.51
C GLY A 31 -16.07 13.42 5.68
N VAL A 32 -15.92 13.56 4.36
CA VAL A 32 -15.38 12.50 3.50
C VAL A 32 -13.92 12.24 3.84
N ILE A 33 -13.13 13.31 4.01
CA ILE A 33 -11.70 13.21 4.35
C ILE A 33 -11.50 12.52 5.70
N GLN A 34 -12.36 12.82 6.69
CA GLN A 34 -12.32 12.20 8.01
C GLN A 34 -12.55 10.68 7.96
N LEU A 35 -13.36 10.16 7.02
CA LEU A 35 -13.55 8.71 6.85
C LEU A 35 -12.24 8.03 6.44
N PHE A 36 -11.53 8.60 5.46
CA PHE A 36 -10.23 8.08 5.02
C PHE A 36 -9.17 8.20 6.13
N GLN A 37 -9.11 9.34 6.82
CA GLN A 37 -8.19 9.57 7.94
C GLN A 37 -8.40 8.55 9.05
N LYS A 38 -9.66 8.35 9.48
CA LYS A 38 -10.01 7.39 10.52
C LYS A 38 -9.63 5.96 10.12
N ALA A 39 -9.98 5.54 8.90
CA ALA A 39 -9.62 4.21 8.43
C ALA A 39 -8.09 4.01 8.38
N ASP A 40 -7.33 5.06 7.99
CA ASP A 40 -5.88 4.99 7.96
C ASP A 40 -5.22 4.98 9.35
N GLU A 41 -5.73 5.76 10.31
CA GLU A 41 -5.33 5.71 11.72
C GLU A 41 -5.58 4.33 12.33
N GLU A 42 -6.72 3.72 12.01
CA GLU A 42 -7.10 2.36 12.44
C GLU A 42 -6.39 1.25 11.63
N ARG A 43 -5.58 1.62 10.62
CA ARG A 43 -4.84 0.70 9.73
C ARG A 43 -5.71 -0.39 9.08
N ARG A 44 -6.98 -0.10 8.81
CA ARG A 44 -7.95 -1.02 8.21
C ARG A 44 -8.33 -0.57 6.81
N TYR A 45 -8.90 -1.42 5.98
CA TYR A 45 -9.50 -0.95 4.72
C TYR A 45 -10.78 -0.14 5.00
N LEU A 46 -11.25 0.61 4.00
CA LEU A 46 -12.56 1.25 4.06
C LEU A 46 -13.64 0.17 4.20
N SER A 47 -14.51 0.35 5.19
CA SER A 47 -15.67 -0.52 5.40
C SER A 47 -16.73 -0.23 4.35
N ASP A 48 -17.74 -1.09 4.25
CA ASP A 48 -18.86 -0.82 3.35
C ASP A 48 -19.60 0.47 3.69
N GLY A 49 -19.70 0.79 4.98
CA GLY A 49 -20.29 2.03 5.47
C GLY A 49 -19.45 3.26 5.14
N ASP A 50 -18.12 3.16 5.14
CA ASP A 50 -17.25 4.27 4.71
C ASP A 50 -17.42 4.50 3.21
N LEU A 51 -17.35 3.43 2.41
CA LEU A 51 -17.47 3.51 0.95
C LEU A 51 -18.83 4.08 0.51
N GLU A 52 -19.91 3.70 1.19
CA GLU A 52 -21.25 4.22 0.91
C GLU A 52 -21.38 5.71 1.27
N GLN A 53 -20.81 6.14 2.40
CA GLN A 53 -20.78 7.56 2.76
C GLN A 53 -19.94 8.39 1.77
N ILE A 54 -18.78 7.86 1.36
CA ILE A 54 -17.93 8.51 0.33
C ILE A 54 -18.71 8.64 -0.98
N ARG A 55 -19.40 7.57 -1.41
CA ARG A 55 -20.24 7.56 -2.62
C ARG A 55 -21.36 8.59 -2.56
N ALA A 56 -22.05 8.70 -1.42
CA ALA A 56 -23.15 9.64 -1.24
C ALA A 56 -22.70 11.12 -1.17
N ALA A 57 -21.51 11.36 -0.63
CA ALA A 57 -21.03 12.72 -0.33
C ALA A 57 -20.02 13.27 -1.36
N SER A 58 -19.66 12.51 -2.39
CA SER A 58 -18.73 12.95 -3.43
C SER A 58 -19.27 12.62 -4.81
N SER A 59 -18.87 13.41 -5.81
CA SER A 59 -19.16 13.11 -7.22
C SER A 59 -18.25 12.02 -7.79
N GLN A 60 -17.67 11.16 -6.93
CA GLN A 60 -16.78 10.11 -7.38
C GLN A 60 -17.50 9.10 -8.25
N ALA A 61 -16.79 8.60 -9.26
CA ALA A 61 -17.33 7.60 -10.15
C ALA A 61 -17.66 6.34 -9.34
N GLU A 62 -18.92 5.91 -9.39
CA GLU A 62 -19.41 4.70 -8.72
C GLU A 62 -18.53 3.47 -9.03
N GLY A 63 -17.99 3.40 -10.25
CA GLY A 63 -17.04 2.37 -10.66
C GLY A 63 -15.76 2.32 -9.81
N LEU A 64 -15.20 3.46 -9.38
CA LEU A 64 -13.99 3.49 -8.54
C LEU A 64 -14.28 3.01 -7.11
N ILE A 65 -15.44 3.37 -6.56
CA ILE A 65 -15.87 2.89 -5.24
C ILE A 65 -16.06 1.37 -5.26
N ASN A 66 -16.71 0.84 -6.30
CA ASN A 66 -16.89 -0.60 -6.47
C ASN A 66 -15.57 -1.33 -6.69
N THR A 67 -14.65 -0.73 -7.45
CA THR A 67 -13.29 -1.27 -7.64
C THR A 67 -12.55 -1.35 -6.32
N ALA A 68 -12.53 -0.28 -5.52
CA ALA A 68 -11.87 -0.27 -4.22
C ALA A 68 -12.46 -1.33 -3.27
N ARG A 69 -13.80 -1.53 -3.30
CA ARG A 69 -14.49 -2.58 -2.54
C ARG A 69 -14.02 -3.97 -2.97
N LEU A 70 -14.02 -4.25 -4.27
CA LEU A 70 -13.64 -5.56 -4.78
C LEU A 70 -12.17 -5.89 -4.50
N LEU A 71 -11.26 -4.92 -4.68
CA LEU A 71 -9.85 -5.10 -4.37
C LEU A 71 -9.60 -5.34 -2.87
N ARG A 72 -10.35 -4.67 -1.98
CA ARG A 72 -10.34 -4.95 -0.54
C ARG A 72 -10.75 -6.40 -0.27
N ASP A 73 -11.85 -6.85 -0.86
CA ASP A 73 -12.41 -8.17 -0.59
C ASP A 73 -11.53 -9.31 -1.14
N CYS A 74 -10.79 -9.05 -2.22
CA CYS A 74 -9.79 -9.96 -2.79
C CYS A 74 -8.36 -9.73 -2.29
N ALA A 75 -8.15 -8.92 -1.25
CA ALA A 75 -6.81 -8.58 -0.77
C ALA A 75 -5.97 -9.83 -0.42
N PRO A 76 -6.47 -10.85 0.31
CA PRO A 76 -5.68 -12.04 0.63
C PRO A 76 -5.11 -12.74 -0.62
N GLU A 77 -5.91 -12.90 -1.66
CA GLU A 77 -5.51 -13.56 -2.91
C GLU A 77 -4.55 -12.69 -3.72
N ILE A 78 -4.77 -11.37 -3.76
CA ILE A 78 -3.87 -10.43 -4.43
C ILE A 78 -2.49 -10.45 -3.76
N ILE A 79 -2.44 -10.43 -2.43
CA ILE A 79 -1.18 -10.46 -1.68
C ILE A 79 -0.48 -11.81 -1.88
N ASP A 80 -1.23 -12.92 -1.93
CA ASP A 80 -0.63 -14.23 -2.18
C ASP A 80 -0.02 -14.35 -3.58
N GLU A 81 -0.73 -13.93 -4.62
CA GLU A 81 -0.19 -13.94 -6.01
C GLU A 81 1.07 -13.07 -6.12
N ALA A 82 1.06 -11.87 -5.52
CA ALA A 82 2.23 -10.99 -5.49
C ALA A 82 3.42 -11.61 -4.73
N ARG A 83 3.15 -12.25 -3.58
CA ARG A 83 4.16 -12.99 -2.81
C ARG A 83 4.76 -14.12 -3.64
N GLN A 84 3.94 -14.91 -4.34
CA GLN A 84 4.43 -16.00 -5.19
C GLN A 84 5.34 -15.48 -6.31
N GLN A 85 5.01 -14.33 -6.90
CA GLN A 85 5.86 -13.70 -7.91
C GLN A 85 7.23 -13.31 -7.35
N VAL A 86 7.27 -12.71 -6.16
CA VAL A 86 8.54 -12.38 -5.48
C VAL A 86 9.36 -13.65 -5.21
N LEU A 87 8.72 -14.71 -4.69
CA LEU A 87 9.42 -15.97 -4.41
C LEU A 87 9.90 -16.68 -5.68
N ALA A 88 9.18 -16.55 -6.80
CA ALA A 88 9.62 -17.10 -8.08
C ALA A 88 10.84 -16.35 -8.63
N GLN A 89 10.88 -15.02 -8.47
CA GLN A 89 11.99 -14.20 -8.93
C GLN A 89 13.21 -14.27 -8.00
N PHE A 90 12.99 -14.43 -6.69
CA PHE A 90 14.03 -14.55 -5.67
C PHE A 90 13.88 -15.84 -4.84
N PRO A 91 14.17 -17.03 -5.39
CA PRO A 91 13.86 -18.32 -4.74
C PRO A 91 14.52 -18.56 -3.38
N GLN A 92 15.64 -17.89 -3.12
CA GLN A 92 16.43 -18.05 -1.89
C GLN A 92 16.17 -16.95 -0.87
N ILE A 93 15.31 -15.95 -1.16
CA ILE A 93 15.17 -14.74 -0.34
C ILE A 93 14.68 -15.03 1.08
N THR A 94 13.92 -16.10 1.29
CA THR A 94 13.41 -16.51 2.61
C THR A 94 14.23 -17.63 3.26
N GLN A 95 15.24 -18.17 2.58
CA GLN A 95 16.10 -19.24 3.11
C GLN A 95 17.16 -18.65 4.06
N PRO A 96 17.79 -19.45 4.94
CA PRO A 96 18.89 -18.96 5.78
C PRO A 96 19.97 -18.24 4.96
N GLY A 97 20.26 -16.98 5.32
CA GLY A 97 21.17 -16.10 4.58
C GLY A 97 20.50 -15.20 3.54
N GLY A 98 19.23 -15.44 3.21
CA GLY A 98 18.42 -14.57 2.34
C GLY A 98 17.91 -13.31 3.06
N GLU A 99 17.60 -12.27 2.26
CA GLU A 99 17.25 -10.94 2.76
C GLU A 99 15.91 -10.87 3.50
N LEU A 100 15.03 -11.85 3.36
CA LEU A 100 13.77 -11.98 4.10
C LEU A 100 13.80 -13.09 5.17
N TYR A 101 14.97 -13.63 5.50
CA TYR A 101 15.17 -14.49 6.65
C TYR A 101 15.46 -13.66 7.92
N PRO A 102 15.00 -14.06 9.12
CA PRO A 102 14.18 -15.24 9.45
C PRO A 102 12.70 -15.08 9.02
N PRO A 103 11.84 -16.12 9.15
CA PRO A 103 10.44 -16.09 8.71
C PRO A 103 9.64 -14.85 9.16
N LYS A 104 9.95 -14.31 10.34
CA LYS A 104 9.30 -13.08 10.83
C LYS A 104 9.54 -11.86 9.94
N ARG A 105 10.71 -11.77 9.29
CA ARG A 105 11.05 -10.71 8.35
C ARG A 105 10.24 -10.83 7.07
N ALA A 106 10.12 -12.04 6.53
CA ALA A 106 9.19 -12.34 5.44
C ALA A 106 7.73 -11.98 5.79
N GLU A 107 7.23 -12.38 6.96
CA GLU A 107 5.88 -12.00 7.42
C GLU A 107 5.66 -10.48 7.43
N ASN A 108 6.65 -9.71 7.90
CA ASN A 108 6.56 -8.26 7.90
C ASN A 108 6.52 -7.69 6.46
N CYS A 109 7.32 -8.23 5.55
CA CYS A 109 7.30 -7.85 4.12
C CYS A 109 5.93 -8.12 3.49
N TRP A 110 5.32 -9.29 3.73
CA TRP A 110 3.98 -9.60 3.21
C TRP A 110 2.89 -8.75 3.83
N ARG A 111 3.06 -8.34 5.09
CA ARG A 111 2.16 -7.36 5.73
C ARG A 111 2.27 -5.98 5.09
N ASP A 112 3.46 -5.56 4.67
CA ASP A 112 3.63 -4.30 3.95
C ASP A 112 2.89 -4.31 2.60
N PHE A 113 2.84 -5.46 1.90
CA PHE A 113 2.04 -5.61 0.68
C PHE A 113 0.55 -5.35 0.93
N TRP A 114 0.02 -5.88 2.02
CA TRP A 114 -1.36 -5.63 2.43
C TRP A 114 -1.60 -4.14 2.74
N HIS A 115 -0.65 -3.47 3.40
CA HIS A 115 -0.73 -2.03 3.67
C HIS A 115 -0.61 -1.17 2.41
N PHE A 116 0.20 -1.59 1.43
CA PHE A 116 0.31 -0.91 0.13
C PHE A 116 -1.00 -0.98 -0.65
N LEU A 117 -1.57 -2.17 -0.80
CA LEU A 117 -2.86 -2.34 -1.46
C LEU A 117 -3.94 -1.50 -0.78
N ARG A 118 -3.97 -1.47 0.55
CA ARG A 118 -4.88 -0.61 1.32
C ARG A 118 -4.75 0.87 0.94
N CYS A 119 -3.53 1.42 0.97
CA CYS A 119 -3.29 2.81 0.59
C CYS A 119 -3.70 3.09 -0.87
N ILE A 120 -3.43 2.14 -1.78
CA ILE A 120 -3.86 2.23 -3.18
C ILE A 120 -5.38 2.24 -3.29
N THR A 121 -6.10 1.37 -2.56
CA THR A 121 -7.58 1.37 -2.57
C THR A 121 -8.18 2.68 -2.04
N TYR A 122 -7.50 3.38 -1.13
CA TYR A 122 -7.90 4.71 -0.72
C TYR A 122 -7.76 5.72 -1.86
N GLY A 123 -6.60 5.72 -2.53
CA GLY A 123 -6.38 6.55 -3.73
C GLY A 123 -7.45 6.32 -4.79
N ILE A 124 -7.77 5.05 -5.07
CA ILE A 124 -8.83 4.65 -6.02
C ILE A 124 -10.20 5.18 -5.56
N ALA A 125 -10.62 4.88 -4.33
CA ALA A 125 -11.92 5.34 -3.80
C ALA A 125 -12.03 6.87 -3.74
N GLY A 126 -10.91 7.55 -3.50
CA GLY A 126 -10.78 9.00 -3.51
C GLY A 126 -10.39 9.60 -4.86
N GLY A 127 -10.46 8.84 -5.95
CA GLY A 127 -10.24 9.35 -7.31
C GLY A 127 -8.91 10.09 -7.53
N SER A 128 -7.90 9.83 -6.70
CA SER A 128 -6.64 10.59 -6.69
C SER A 128 -5.44 9.65 -6.60
N SER A 129 -4.67 9.60 -7.68
CA SER A 129 -3.42 8.82 -7.75
C SER A 129 -2.28 9.45 -6.94
N GLN A 130 -2.34 10.76 -6.70
CA GLN A 130 -1.39 11.49 -5.86
C GLN A 130 -1.80 11.44 -4.38
N PHE A 131 -1.90 10.23 -3.83
CA PHE A 131 -2.35 10.01 -2.45
C PHE A 131 -1.20 9.99 -1.44
N THR A 132 0.07 9.97 -1.86
CA THR A 132 1.18 9.75 -0.92
C THR A 132 1.66 11.00 -0.19
N CYS A 133 2.17 10.84 1.03
CA CYS A 133 2.86 11.86 1.80
C CYS A 133 4.38 11.85 1.49
N SER A 134 4.93 12.95 0.96
CA SER A 134 6.37 13.04 0.68
C SER A 134 7.24 12.90 1.93
N GLU A 135 6.85 13.54 3.03
CA GLU A 135 7.54 13.42 4.33
C GLU A 135 7.45 11.99 4.88
N GLY A 136 6.28 11.38 4.82
CA GLY A 136 6.10 10.01 5.32
C GLY A 136 6.86 8.97 4.48
N LEU A 137 6.93 9.15 3.15
CA LEU A 137 7.78 8.33 2.28
C LEU A 137 9.27 8.53 2.55
N HIS A 138 9.70 9.76 2.90
CA HIS A 138 11.07 10.00 3.33
C HIS A 138 11.44 9.17 4.57
N TYR A 139 10.60 9.19 5.61
CA TYR A 139 10.82 8.37 6.82
C TYR A 139 10.71 6.87 6.54
N MET A 140 9.85 6.46 5.61
CA MET A 140 9.75 5.08 5.17
C MET A 140 11.04 4.62 4.47
N ASN A 141 11.67 5.46 3.65
CA ASN A 141 12.97 5.17 3.04
C ASN A 141 14.04 4.97 4.12
N LEU A 142 14.13 5.89 5.11
CA LEU A 142 15.03 5.74 6.25
C LEU A 142 14.78 4.45 7.03
N LEU A 143 13.51 4.09 7.25
CA LEU A 143 13.12 2.84 7.92
C LEU A 143 13.58 1.62 7.12
N TYR A 144 13.40 1.64 5.80
CA TYR A 144 13.78 0.54 4.92
C TYR A 144 15.31 0.39 4.82
N GLN A 145 16.05 1.50 4.87
CA GLN A 145 17.51 1.48 5.03
C GLN A 145 17.92 0.85 6.36
N GLU A 146 17.36 1.31 7.47
CA GLU A 146 17.70 0.83 8.82
C GLU A 146 17.40 -0.67 8.98
N LEU A 147 16.27 -1.13 8.43
CA LEU A 147 15.86 -2.54 8.46
C LEU A 147 16.43 -3.38 7.32
N GLN A 148 17.21 -2.77 6.42
CA GLN A 148 17.80 -3.40 5.22
C GLN A 148 16.74 -4.12 4.36
N VAL A 149 15.54 -3.54 4.24
CA VAL A 149 14.41 -4.16 3.50
C VAL A 149 14.78 -4.31 2.03
N PRO A 150 14.64 -5.49 1.40
CA PRO A 150 15.04 -5.75 0.01
C PRO A 150 14.20 -4.93 -0.99
N LEU A 151 14.68 -3.76 -1.41
CA LEU A 151 13.87 -2.83 -2.23
C LEU A 151 13.44 -3.43 -3.57
N GLU A 152 14.31 -4.20 -4.23
CA GLU A 152 13.97 -4.85 -5.49
C GLU A 152 12.81 -5.84 -5.33
N ALA A 153 12.82 -6.64 -4.26
CA ALA A 153 11.74 -7.57 -3.94
C ALA A 153 10.43 -6.82 -3.62
N MET A 154 10.51 -5.66 -2.95
CA MET A 154 9.32 -4.84 -2.67
C MET A 154 8.72 -4.25 -3.95
N VAL A 155 9.55 -3.80 -4.89
CA VAL A 155 9.09 -3.30 -6.21
C VAL A 155 8.41 -4.40 -7.01
N VAL A 156 9.03 -5.59 -7.08
CA VAL A 156 8.42 -6.77 -7.72
C VAL A 156 7.10 -7.15 -7.06
N GLY A 157 7.03 -7.07 -5.73
CA GLY A 157 5.79 -7.28 -4.98
C GLY A 157 4.68 -6.30 -5.36
N LEU A 158 4.97 -5.01 -5.45
CA LEU A 158 4.01 -3.99 -5.90
C LEU A 158 3.56 -4.18 -7.36
N GLU A 159 4.47 -4.58 -8.25
CA GLU A 159 4.13 -4.94 -9.63
C GLU A 159 3.21 -6.16 -9.68
N GLY A 160 3.48 -7.16 -8.83
CA GLY A 160 2.61 -8.33 -8.65
C GLY A 160 1.24 -7.95 -8.09
N ILE A 161 1.18 -7.05 -7.10
CA ILE A 161 -0.08 -6.50 -6.58
C ILE A 161 -0.87 -5.83 -7.70
N LYS A 162 -0.23 -4.99 -8.53
CA LYS A 162 -0.86 -4.34 -9.69
C LYS A 162 -1.44 -5.39 -10.64
N ALA A 163 -0.63 -6.36 -11.06
CA ALA A 163 -1.04 -7.39 -12.00
C ALA A 163 -2.21 -8.23 -11.46
N ALA A 164 -2.12 -8.70 -10.21
CA ALA A 164 -3.18 -9.48 -9.57
C ALA A 164 -4.46 -8.65 -9.36
N SER A 165 -4.32 -7.37 -9.03
CA SER A 165 -5.47 -6.45 -8.89
C SER A 165 -6.22 -6.31 -10.21
N CYS A 166 -5.53 -6.08 -11.33
CA CYS A 166 -6.16 -5.97 -12.65
C CYS A 166 -6.96 -7.24 -13.04
N LYS A 167 -6.49 -8.44 -12.63
CA LYS A 167 -7.23 -9.70 -12.86
C LYS A 167 -8.57 -9.75 -12.10
N ARG A 168 -8.72 -9.02 -11.01
CA ARG A 168 -9.95 -9.01 -10.18
C ARG A 168 -11.00 -8.03 -10.68
N VAL A 169 -10.63 -7.13 -11.59
CA VAL A 169 -11.49 -6.07 -12.13
C VAL A 169 -11.44 -6.10 -13.66
N PRO A 170 -11.82 -7.22 -14.31
CA PRO A 170 -11.65 -7.40 -15.75
C PRO A 170 -12.44 -6.40 -16.60
N ASP A 171 -13.51 -5.82 -16.05
CA ASP A 171 -14.36 -4.82 -16.72
C ASP A 171 -13.81 -3.39 -16.57
N VAL A 172 -12.71 -3.20 -15.84
CA VAL A 172 -12.05 -1.90 -15.68
C VAL A 172 -10.81 -1.88 -16.56
N GLU A 173 -10.76 -0.93 -17.49
CA GLU A 173 -9.59 -0.72 -18.35
C GLU A 173 -8.32 -0.54 -17.50
N PRO A 174 -7.23 -1.30 -17.77
CA PRO A 174 -6.00 -1.24 -16.98
C PRO A 174 -5.44 0.18 -16.81
N GLU A 175 -5.60 1.04 -17.81
CA GLU A 175 -5.16 2.44 -17.82
C GLU A 175 -5.87 3.29 -16.76
N THR A 176 -7.08 2.89 -16.34
CA THR A 176 -7.81 3.56 -15.27
C THR A 176 -7.13 3.32 -13.92
N LEU A 177 -6.62 2.11 -13.70
CA LEU A 177 -6.03 1.70 -12.42
C LEU A 177 -4.52 1.91 -12.35
N ALA A 178 -3.84 1.80 -13.48
CA ALA A 178 -2.39 1.90 -13.57
C ALA A 178 -1.81 3.10 -12.82
N PRO A 179 -2.36 4.34 -12.92
CA PRO A 179 -1.81 5.50 -12.22
C PRO A 179 -1.72 5.35 -10.70
N TYR A 180 -2.64 4.62 -10.06
CA TYR A 180 -2.64 4.45 -8.61
C TYR A 180 -1.52 3.51 -8.13
N PHE A 181 -1.28 2.43 -8.88
CA PHE A 181 -0.19 1.50 -8.59
C PHE A 181 1.16 2.08 -9.00
N ASP A 182 1.25 2.64 -10.20
CA ASP A 182 2.49 3.17 -10.79
C ASP A 182 3.03 4.34 -9.98
N HIS A 183 2.17 5.16 -9.39
CA HIS A 183 2.57 6.20 -8.46
C HIS A 183 3.39 5.62 -7.29
N LEU A 184 2.87 4.63 -6.57
CA LEU A 184 3.57 4.04 -5.42
C LEU A 184 4.81 3.24 -5.85
N ILE A 185 4.75 2.51 -6.97
CA ILE A 185 5.92 1.82 -7.56
C ILE A 185 7.03 2.82 -7.86
N THR A 186 6.70 3.97 -8.45
CA THR A 186 7.66 5.02 -8.80
C THR A 186 8.29 5.63 -7.57
N GLN A 187 7.49 5.92 -6.52
CA GLN A 187 8.00 6.40 -5.24
C GLN A 187 8.98 5.39 -4.62
N LEU A 188 8.64 4.10 -4.64
CA LEU A 188 9.47 3.06 -4.03
C LEU A 188 10.76 2.79 -4.82
N ARG A 189 10.73 2.88 -6.16
CA ARG A 189 11.94 2.83 -7.00
C ARG A 189 12.88 4.01 -6.76
N GLY A 190 12.37 5.13 -6.26
CA GLY A 190 13.17 6.28 -5.85
C GLY A 190 13.88 6.09 -4.51
N PHE A 191 13.59 5.01 -3.76
CA PHE A 191 14.32 4.70 -2.54
C PHE A 191 15.74 4.24 -2.89
N SER A 192 16.67 4.51 -1.99
CA SER A 192 18.09 4.20 -2.19
C SER A 192 18.71 3.85 -0.86
N TYR A 193 19.72 2.99 -0.85
CA TYR A 193 20.60 2.87 0.32
C TYR A 193 21.67 3.96 0.22
N ARG A 194 22.05 4.52 1.37
CA ARG A 194 23.22 5.41 1.46
C ARG A 194 24.50 4.61 1.50
#